data_AF-A0A938D153-F1
#
_entry.id   AF-A0A938D153-F1
#
_cell.length_a   1.000
_cell.length_b   1.000
_cell.length_c   1.000
_cell.angle_alpha   90.00
_cell.angle_beta   90.00
_cell.angle_gamma   90.00
#
_symmetry.space_group_name_H-M   'P 1'
#
loop_
_entity.id
_entity.type
_entity.pdbx_description
1 polymer ?
#
loop_
_entity_poly.entity_id
_entity_poly.type
_entity_poly.pdbx_seq_one_letter_code
_entity_poly.pdbx_strand_id
1 'polypeptide(L)'
;MRLQAERILIALLVNHPGLVDSHHEALAEIVLQSHFLDRMLHEILNLAVLSPPFDTAGIERHLSWCGLGEPLNDILTQKLYRQASFAAPDGDAAVAAAALDDMLARFAQRRRAEDWKAEASAALADEAGDTAGERYAARMRDEVGTRGG
;
A
#
# COMPACT_ATOMS: atom_id res chain seq x y z
N MET A 1 8.80 -6.46 -8.50
CA MET A 1 7.50 -6.45 -9.21
C MET A 1 6.39 -5.67 -8.50
N ARG A 2 6.50 -5.40 -7.17
CA ARG A 2 5.45 -4.69 -6.40
C ARG A 2 5.23 -3.24 -6.83
N LEU A 3 6.30 -2.47 -7.00
CA LEU A 3 6.24 -1.09 -7.49
C LEU A 3 5.50 -0.93 -8.83
N GLN A 4 5.58 -1.93 -9.71
CA GLN A 4 4.87 -1.88 -10.99
C GLN A 4 3.35 -2.00 -10.80
N ALA A 5 2.89 -2.86 -9.90
CA ALA A 5 1.46 -2.98 -9.59
C ALA A 5 0.92 -1.69 -8.96
N GLU A 6 1.71 -1.03 -8.11
CA GLU A 6 1.33 0.26 -7.52
C GLU A 6 1.21 1.36 -8.59
N ARG A 7 2.15 1.42 -9.56
CA ARG A 7 2.06 2.36 -10.69
C ARG A 7 0.83 2.09 -11.57
N ILE A 8 0.53 0.81 -11.83
CA ILE A 8 -0.67 0.42 -12.58
C ILE A 8 -1.94 0.83 -11.84
N LEU A 9 -1.98 0.70 -10.50
CA LEU A 9 -3.11 1.14 -9.69
C LEU A 9 -3.34 2.64 -9.86
N ILE A 10 -2.29 3.45 -9.70
CA ILE A 10 -2.42 4.91 -9.86
C ILE A 10 -2.89 5.28 -11.27
N ALA A 11 -2.33 4.66 -12.31
CA ALA A 11 -2.76 4.91 -13.68
C ALA A 11 -4.24 4.55 -13.91
N LEU A 12 -4.68 3.41 -13.37
CA LEU A 12 -6.06 2.93 -13.47
C LEU A 12 -7.03 3.93 -12.82
N LEU A 13 -6.73 4.42 -11.62
CA LEU A 13 -7.59 5.36 -10.88
C LEU A 13 -7.65 6.74 -11.55
N VAL A 14 -6.54 7.22 -12.12
CA VAL A 14 -6.50 8.51 -12.83
C VAL A 14 -7.30 8.43 -14.14
N ASN A 15 -7.14 7.34 -14.89
CA ASN A 15 -7.80 7.16 -16.19
C ASN A 15 -9.26 6.74 -16.08
N HIS A 16 -9.66 6.12 -14.97
CA HIS A 16 -11.03 5.68 -14.72
C HIS A 16 -11.55 6.20 -13.37
N PRO A 17 -11.82 7.52 -13.24
CA PRO A 17 -12.17 8.16 -11.97
C PRO A 17 -13.43 7.57 -11.32
N GLY A 18 -14.39 7.06 -12.11
CA GLY A 18 -15.59 6.40 -11.57
C GLY A 18 -15.31 5.11 -10.76
N LEU A 19 -14.11 4.54 -10.90
CA LEU A 19 -13.69 3.42 -10.06
C LEU A 19 -13.33 3.85 -8.64
N VAL A 20 -12.87 5.10 -8.46
CA VAL A 20 -12.51 5.64 -7.15
C VAL A 20 -13.76 5.74 -6.27
N ASP A 21 -14.87 6.23 -6.80
CA ASP A 21 -16.13 6.36 -6.06
C ASP A 21 -16.70 5.00 -5.66
N SER A 22 -16.68 4.03 -6.58
CA SER A 22 -17.23 2.69 -6.35
C SER A 22 -16.40 1.82 -5.40
N HIS A 23 -15.10 2.12 -5.23
CA HIS A 23 -14.17 1.31 -4.43
C HIS A 23 -13.49 2.11 -3.33
N HIS A 24 -14.03 3.29 -2.96
CA HIS A 24 -13.37 4.22 -2.05
C HIS A 24 -12.94 3.56 -0.72
N GLU A 25 -13.82 2.79 -0.08
CA GLU A 25 -13.51 2.11 1.18
C GLU A 25 -12.36 1.10 1.03
N ALA A 26 -12.41 0.27 0.00
CA ALA A 26 -11.37 -0.73 -0.27
C ALA A 26 -10.02 -0.09 -0.65
N LEU A 27 -10.06 1.06 -1.34
CA LEU A 27 -8.88 1.84 -1.69
C LEU A 27 -8.26 2.54 -0.47
N ALA A 28 -9.07 3.07 0.44
CA ALA A 28 -8.61 3.71 1.67
C ALA A 28 -7.88 2.73 2.62
N GLU A 29 -8.15 1.44 2.47
CA GLU A 29 -7.50 0.36 3.20
C GLU A 29 -6.11 -0.02 2.65
N ILE A 30 -5.75 0.46 1.46
CA ILE A 30 -4.48 0.11 0.83
C ILE A 30 -3.36 1.00 1.36
N VAL A 31 -2.24 0.35 1.70
CA VAL A 31 -0.96 1.01 1.96
C VAL A 31 0.02 0.56 0.89
N LEU A 32 0.53 1.52 0.12
CA LEU A 32 1.53 1.27 -0.92
C LEU A 32 2.94 1.32 -0.31
N GLN A 33 3.86 0.53 -0.86
CA GLN A 33 5.24 0.52 -0.38
C GLN A 33 5.99 1.80 -0.75
N SER A 34 5.69 2.35 -1.93
CA SER A 34 6.25 3.64 -2.32
C SER A 34 5.48 4.75 -1.59
N HIS A 35 6.14 5.42 -0.64
CA HIS A 35 5.59 6.63 0.00
C HIS A 35 5.08 7.67 -1.01
N PHE A 36 5.73 7.73 -2.17
CA PHE A 36 5.35 8.64 -3.23
C PHE A 36 4.03 8.26 -3.90
N LEU A 37 3.86 6.98 -4.27
CA LEU A 37 2.61 6.48 -4.86
C LEU A 37 1.49 6.45 -3.82
N ASP A 38 1.82 6.12 -2.57
CA ASP A 38 0.89 6.14 -1.45
C ASP A 38 0.31 7.55 -1.23
N ARG A 39 1.16 8.57 -1.30
CA ARG A 39 0.73 9.97 -1.26
C ARG A 39 -0.19 10.30 -2.43
N MET A 40 0.11 9.86 -3.65
CA MET A 40 -0.79 10.06 -4.80
C MET A 40 -2.15 9.41 -4.58
N LEU A 41 -2.20 8.17 -4.08
CA LEU A 41 -3.44 7.48 -3.78
C LEU A 41 -4.28 8.27 -2.76
N HIS A 42 -3.66 8.72 -1.67
CA HIS A 42 -4.34 9.55 -0.67
C HIS A 42 -4.88 10.86 -1.25
N GLU A 43 -4.11 11.55 -2.10
CA GLU A 43 -4.59 12.78 -2.76
C GLU A 43 -5.77 12.52 -3.71
N ILE A 44 -5.77 11.41 -4.44
CA ILE A 44 -6.88 11.00 -5.31
C ILE A 44 -8.15 10.73 -4.47
N LEU A 45 -8.02 9.97 -3.38
CA LEU A 45 -9.15 9.66 -2.49
C LEU A 45 -9.69 10.93 -1.80
N ASN A 46 -8.81 11.81 -1.35
CA ASN A 46 -9.21 13.09 -0.77
C ASN A 46 -9.97 13.96 -1.78
N LEU A 47 -9.49 14.04 -3.01
CA LEU A 47 -10.18 14.78 -4.08
C LEU A 47 -11.58 14.20 -4.32
N ALA A 48 -11.72 12.87 -4.31
CA ALA A 48 -12.98 12.19 -4.53
C ALA A 48 -14.04 12.53 -3.47
N VAL A 49 -13.62 12.70 -2.22
CA VAL A 49 -14.52 13.13 -1.13
C VAL A 49 -14.86 14.62 -1.21
N LEU A 50 -13.89 15.47 -1.57
CA LEU A 50 -14.01 16.92 -1.45
C LEU A 50 -14.71 17.61 -2.63
N SER A 51 -14.59 17.07 -3.85
CA SER A 51 -15.12 17.75 -5.04
C SER A 51 -15.63 16.81 -6.15
N PRO A 52 -16.73 16.05 -5.92
CA PRO A 52 -17.41 15.33 -6.99
C PRO A 52 -18.27 16.26 -7.87
N PRO A 53 -18.43 15.96 -9.18
CA PRO A 53 -17.73 14.92 -9.94
C PRO A 53 -16.32 15.39 -10.32
N PHE A 54 -15.35 14.46 -10.24
CA PHE A 54 -13.98 14.68 -10.69
C PHE A 54 -13.73 13.79 -11.91
N ASP A 55 -13.14 14.37 -12.95
CA ASP A 55 -12.69 13.67 -14.14
C ASP A 55 -11.17 13.48 -14.11
N THR A 56 -10.63 12.77 -15.09
CA THR A 56 -9.18 12.57 -15.24
C THR A 56 -8.42 13.90 -15.23
N ALA A 57 -8.95 14.92 -15.92
CA ALA A 57 -8.33 16.25 -15.95
C ALA A 57 -8.33 16.94 -14.57
N GLY A 58 -9.37 16.75 -13.77
CA GLY A 58 -9.47 17.20 -12.38
C GLY A 58 -8.44 16.52 -11.49
N ILE A 59 -8.28 15.20 -11.61
CA ILE A 59 -7.25 14.44 -10.87
C ILE A 59 -5.85 14.93 -11.24
N GLU A 60 -5.53 15.00 -12.53
CA GLU A 60 -4.21 15.45 -13.01
C GLU A 60 -3.89 16.86 -12.53
N ARG A 61 -4.87 17.77 -12.58
CA ARG A 61 -4.71 19.16 -12.09
C ARG A 61 -4.45 19.20 -10.58
N HIS A 62 -5.23 18.46 -9.79
CA HIS A 62 -5.06 18.38 -8.34
C HIS A 62 -3.68 17.83 -7.98
N LEU A 63 -3.28 16.71 -8.59
CA LEU A 63 -1.97 16.11 -8.37
C LEU A 63 -0.84 17.06 -8.79
N SER A 64 -1.01 17.80 -9.88
CA SER A 64 -0.06 18.84 -10.30
C SER A 64 0.06 19.95 -9.25
N TRP A 65 -1.05 20.46 -8.70
CA TRP A 65 -1.05 21.45 -7.62
C TRP A 65 -0.41 20.92 -6.33
N CYS A 66 -0.51 19.63 -6.04
CA CYS A 66 0.18 18.99 -4.92
C CYS A 66 1.68 18.72 -5.17
N GLY A 67 2.22 19.10 -6.34
CA GLY A 67 3.61 18.87 -6.73
C GLY A 67 3.89 17.44 -7.22
N LEU A 68 2.86 16.70 -7.61
CA LEU A 68 2.90 15.30 -8.02
C LEU A 68 2.73 15.11 -9.54
N GLY A 69 2.63 16.21 -10.32
CA GLY A 69 2.35 16.16 -11.75
C GLY A 69 3.47 15.54 -12.61
N GLU A 70 4.73 15.92 -12.39
CA GLU A 70 5.86 15.35 -13.15
C GLU A 70 5.99 13.84 -12.92
N PRO A 71 5.97 13.34 -11.67
CA PRO A 71 5.99 11.88 -11.46
C PRO A 71 4.73 11.16 -11.94
N LEU A 72 3.58 11.83 -12.02
CA LEU A 72 2.37 11.26 -12.62
C LEU A 72 2.59 11.01 -14.12
N ASN A 73 3.22 11.95 -14.82
CA ASN A 73 3.56 11.78 -16.24
C ASN A 73 4.52 10.60 -16.47
N ASP A 74 5.43 10.34 -15.53
CA ASP A 74 6.31 9.17 -15.57
C ASP A 74 5.57 7.84 -15.37
N ILE A 75 4.36 7.87 -14.81
CA ILE A 75 3.48 6.71 -14.66
C ILE A 75 2.62 6.52 -15.90
N LEU A 76 1.98 7.60 -16.39
CA LEU A 76 1.04 7.61 -17.51
C LEU A 76 1.74 7.49 -18.88
N THR A 77 2.46 6.40 -19.06
CA THR A 77 3.29 6.16 -20.25
C THR A 77 2.73 5.07 -21.15
N GLN A 78 2.97 5.18 -22.46
CA GLN A 78 2.63 4.14 -23.44
C GLN A 78 3.27 2.78 -23.11
N LYS A 79 4.40 2.78 -22.37
CA LYS A 79 5.03 1.53 -21.91
C LYS A 79 4.17 0.84 -20.85
N LEU A 80 3.63 1.58 -19.89
CA LEU A 80 2.74 1.04 -18.86
C LEU A 80 1.46 0.49 -19.48
N TYR A 81 0.83 1.24 -20.40
CA TYR A 81 -0.40 0.79 -21.07
C TYR A 81 -0.20 -0.45 -21.95
N ARG A 82 0.99 -0.64 -22.52
CA ARG A 82 1.32 -1.90 -23.22
C ARG A 82 1.41 -3.11 -22.28
N GLN A 83 1.70 -2.90 -21.00
CA GLN A 83 1.77 -3.95 -19.99
C GLN A 83 0.44 -4.16 -19.26
N ALA A 84 -0.36 -3.11 -19.15
CA ALA A 84 -1.65 -3.08 -18.48
C ALA A 84 -2.64 -2.24 -19.31
N SER A 85 -3.13 -2.83 -20.40
CA SER A 85 -4.03 -2.13 -21.34
C SER A 85 -5.37 -1.74 -20.70
N PHE A 86 -5.79 -2.46 -19.68
CA PHE A 86 -6.99 -2.15 -18.88
C PHE A 86 -6.87 -0.84 -18.10
N ALA A 87 -5.66 -0.30 -17.94
CA ALA A 87 -5.43 1.00 -17.29
C ALA A 87 -5.28 2.14 -18.29
N ALA A 88 -5.44 1.89 -19.60
CA ALA A 88 -5.37 2.93 -20.62
C ALA A 88 -6.64 3.80 -20.60
N PRO A 89 -6.55 5.10 -20.91
CA PRO A 89 -7.69 6.03 -20.84
C PRO A 89 -8.85 5.67 -21.79
N ASP A 90 -8.55 4.97 -22.88
CA ASP A 90 -9.49 4.45 -23.87
C ASP A 90 -9.91 2.99 -23.60
N GLY A 91 -9.54 2.44 -22.44
CA GLY A 91 -9.86 1.09 -22.02
C GLY A 91 -11.34 0.88 -21.68
N ASP A 92 -11.79 -0.37 -21.81
CA ASP A 92 -13.15 -0.77 -21.43
C ASP A 92 -13.34 -0.67 -19.91
N ALA A 93 -14.38 0.04 -19.47
CA ALA A 93 -14.64 0.30 -18.05
C ALA A 93 -14.95 -0.96 -17.23
N ALA A 94 -15.61 -1.98 -17.83
CA ALA A 94 -15.89 -3.23 -17.14
C ALA A 94 -14.62 -4.05 -16.97
N VAL A 95 -13.72 -4.03 -17.96
CA VAL A 95 -12.39 -4.66 -17.86
C VAL A 95 -11.53 -3.95 -16.81
N ALA A 96 -11.56 -2.61 -16.78
CA ALA A 96 -10.86 -1.80 -15.79
C ALA A 96 -11.34 -2.09 -14.35
N ALA A 97 -12.67 -2.19 -14.16
CA ALA A 97 -13.27 -2.54 -12.87
C ALA A 97 -12.84 -3.96 -12.40
N ALA A 98 -12.97 -4.96 -13.27
CA ALA A 98 -12.57 -6.33 -12.94
C ALA A 98 -11.07 -6.44 -12.62
N ALA A 99 -10.23 -5.66 -13.32
CA ALA A 99 -8.80 -5.58 -13.02
C ALA A 99 -8.54 -4.91 -11.66
N LEU A 100 -9.29 -3.86 -11.30
CA LEU A 100 -9.20 -3.25 -9.99
C LEU A 100 -9.54 -4.25 -8.88
N ASP A 101 -10.64 -4.99 -9.01
CA ASP A 101 -11.05 -6.02 -8.03
C ASP A 101 -9.94 -7.04 -7.77
N ASP A 102 -9.33 -7.59 -8.82
CA ASP A 102 -8.21 -8.53 -8.71
C ASP A 102 -6.98 -7.87 -8.05
N MET A 103 -6.70 -6.61 -8.37
CA MET A 103 -5.61 -5.87 -7.72
C MET A 103 -5.88 -5.65 -6.22
N LEU A 104 -7.08 -5.22 -5.85
CA LEU A 104 -7.50 -5.03 -4.45
C LEU A 104 -7.37 -6.34 -3.66
N ALA A 105 -7.87 -7.45 -4.22
CA ALA A 105 -7.75 -8.77 -3.60
C ALA A 105 -6.29 -9.17 -3.33
N ARG A 106 -5.39 -8.88 -4.28
CA ARG A 106 -3.94 -9.14 -4.14
C ARG A 106 -3.29 -8.24 -3.11
N PHE A 107 -3.68 -6.97 -2.99
CA PHE A 107 -3.18 -6.07 -1.95
C PHE A 107 -3.63 -6.55 -0.56
N ALA A 108 -4.91 -6.89 -0.40
CA ALA A 108 -5.44 -7.42 0.85
C ALA A 108 -4.77 -8.74 1.27
N GLN A 109 -4.56 -9.66 0.33
CA GLN A 109 -3.86 -10.92 0.62
C GLN A 109 -2.42 -10.69 1.10
N ARG A 110 -1.71 -9.72 0.49
CA ARG A 110 -0.36 -9.35 0.92
C ARG A 110 -0.34 -8.76 2.31
N ARG A 111 -1.24 -7.82 2.62
CA ARG A 111 -1.37 -7.21 3.95
C ARG A 111 -1.57 -8.27 5.03
N ARG A 112 -2.52 -9.19 4.84
CA ARG A 112 -2.76 -10.31 5.77
C ARG A 112 -1.53 -11.20 5.96
N ALA A 113 -0.77 -11.44 4.89
CA ALA A 113 0.46 -12.24 4.98
C ALA A 113 1.59 -11.49 5.71
N GLU A 114 1.62 -10.16 5.65
CA GLU A 114 2.56 -9.30 6.38
C GLU A 114 2.17 -9.23 7.87
N ASP A 115 0.89 -9.06 8.17
CA ASP A 115 0.35 -9.05 9.54
C ASP A 115 0.62 -10.39 10.24
N TRP A 116 0.33 -11.51 9.56
CA TRP A 116 0.64 -12.85 10.07
C TRP A 116 2.12 -13.02 10.42
N LYS A 117 3.03 -12.51 9.57
CA LYS A 117 4.47 -12.58 9.81
C LYS A 117 4.89 -11.70 10.98
N ALA A 118 4.30 -10.50 11.11
CA ALA A 118 4.59 -9.59 12.20
C ALA A 118 4.17 -10.18 13.54
N GLU A 119 2.97 -10.77 13.60
CA GLU A 119 2.45 -11.42 14.81
C GLU A 119 3.30 -12.64 15.21
N ALA A 120 3.64 -13.51 14.25
CA ALA A 120 4.53 -14.65 14.51
C ALA A 120 5.92 -14.20 14.98
N SER A 121 6.48 -13.14 14.40
CA SER A 121 7.78 -12.59 14.81
C SER A 121 7.72 -11.96 16.20
N ALA A 122 6.62 -11.31 16.57
CA ALA A 122 6.43 -10.72 17.88
C ALA A 122 6.33 -11.81 18.95
N ALA A 123 5.56 -12.88 18.70
CA ALA A 123 5.45 -14.02 19.62
C ALA A 123 6.81 -14.68 19.89
N LEU A 124 7.63 -14.87 18.85
CA LEU A 124 8.99 -15.42 19.00
C LEU A 124 9.93 -14.47 19.77
N ALA A 125 9.80 -13.16 19.58
CA ALA A 125 10.61 -12.17 20.30
C ALA A 125 10.23 -12.11 21.80
N ASP A 126 8.95 -12.27 22.12
CA ASP A 126 8.43 -12.34 23.48
C ASP A 126 8.97 -13.59 24.21
N GLU A 127 8.86 -14.78 23.58
CA GLU A 127 9.40 -16.03 24.11
C GLU A 127 10.93 -16.00 24.29
N ALA A 128 11.66 -15.39 23.34
CA ALA A 128 13.10 -15.20 23.46
C ALA A 128 13.46 -14.20 24.58
N GLY A 129 12.65 -13.17 24.79
CA GLY A 129 12.82 -12.18 25.86
C GLY A 129 12.65 -12.79 27.24
N ASP A 130 11.58 -13.57 27.43
CA ASP A 130 11.30 -14.29 28.68
C ASP A 130 12.43 -15.28 29.01
N THR A 131 12.84 -16.11 28.04
CA THR A 131 13.91 -17.10 28.27
C THR A 131 15.28 -16.47 28.49
N ALA A 132 15.59 -15.34 27.85
CA ALA A 132 16.82 -14.60 28.10
C ALA A 132 16.85 -13.94 29.48
N GLY A 133 15.72 -13.37 29.92
CA GLY A 133 15.56 -12.79 31.25
C GLY A 133 15.71 -13.81 32.38
N GLU A 134 15.09 -14.98 32.23
CA GLU A 134 15.20 -16.08 33.19
C GLU A 134 16.64 -16.61 33.32
N ARG A 135 17.34 -16.77 32.20
CA ARG A 135 18.77 -17.19 32.19
C ARG A 135 19.68 -16.18 32.87
N TYR A 136 19.43 -14.88 32.67
CA TYR A 136 20.19 -13.83 33.33
C TYR A 136 19.94 -13.83 34.86
N ALA A 137 18.68 -13.95 35.28
CA ALA A 137 18.32 -14.03 36.71
C ALA A 137 18.85 -15.29 37.41
N ALA A 138 18.91 -16.42 36.71
CA ALA A 138 19.51 -17.65 37.22
C ALA A 138 21.03 -17.49 37.43
N ARG A 139 21.74 -16.88 36.47
CA ARG A 139 23.18 -16.62 36.58
C ARG A 139 23.53 -15.68 37.74
N MET A 140 22.75 -14.61 37.92
CA MET A 140 22.94 -13.68 39.04
C MET A 140 22.74 -14.34 40.40
N ARG A 141 21.85 -15.32 40.52
CA ARG A 141 21.67 -16.10 41.77
C ARG A 141 22.86 -17.01 42.09
N ASP A 142 23.46 -17.63 41.09
CA ASP A 142 24.60 -18.52 41.24
C ASP A 142 25.90 -17.75 41.58
N GLU A 143 26.08 -16.57 40.99
CA GLU A 143 27.23 -15.68 41.24
C GLU A 143 27.20 -15.04 42.64
N VAL A 144 26.01 -14.78 43.21
CA VAL A 144 25.86 -14.24 44.57
C VAL A 144 26.10 -15.30 45.66
N GLY A 145 25.88 -16.59 45.37
CA GLY A 145 26.14 -17.69 46.30
C GLY A 145 27.61 -18.07 46.48
N THR A 146 28.48 -17.72 45.52
CA THR A 146 29.86 -18.22 45.46
C THR A 146 30.88 -17.27 46.12
N ARG A 147 30.46 -16.10 46.61
CA ARG A 147 31.35 -15.05 47.16
C ARG A 147 31.16 -14.78 48.67
N GLY A 148 30.41 -15.64 49.35
CA GLY A 148 30.08 -15.53 50.79
C GLY A 148 30.41 -16.76 51.62
N GLY A 149 31.52 -17.46 51.31
CA GLY A 149 32.07 -18.57 52.11
C GLY A 149 33.52 -18.32 52.49
#